data_AF-A0A5F1ZQQ8-F1
#
_entry.id   AF-A0A5F1ZQQ8-F1
#
_cell.length_a   1.000
_cell.length_b   1.000
_cell.length_c   1.000
_cell.angle_alpha   90.00
_cell.angle_beta   90.00
_cell.angle_gamma   90.00
#
_symmetry.space_group_name_H-M   'P 1'
#
loop_
_entity.id
_entity.type
_entity.pdbx_description
1 polymer ?
#
loop_
_entity_poly.entity_id
_entity_poly.type
_entity_poly.pdbx_seq_one_letter_code
_entity_poly.pdbx_strand_id
1 'polypeptide(L)'
;MLDRLQRGLLSWFGSMLMFGGVLRIISSFRSDWGFLSQREFYGIIDVCLFFGIIGFYSKVRPRWISLGFLGFSFAVFSTALLVSRLWIRYETDPYFISAGILLIGFILMTGAAWKRKQISKLPFLLFTISLALGIVGSLGFAVPFFYLLSGVSFGLGAFFAGYFSQYHIY
;
A
#
# COMPACT_ATOMS: atom_id res chain seq x y z
N MET A 1 22.60 -0.31 21.67
CA MET A 1 21.45 -1.24 21.84
C MET A 1 20.22 -0.76 21.06
N LEU A 2 19.86 0.53 21.15
CA LEU A 2 18.82 1.18 20.34
C LEU A 2 18.97 0.97 18.82
N ASP A 3 20.19 1.08 18.27
CA ASP A 3 20.41 0.90 16.82
C ASP A 3 20.13 -0.50 16.28
N ARG A 4 20.26 -1.56 17.11
CA ARG A 4 19.93 -2.93 16.70
C ARG A 4 18.43 -3.17 16.75
N LEU A 5 17.76 -2.68 17.80
CA LEU A 5 16.30 -2.72 17.92
C LEU A 5 15.63 -1.95 16.77
N GLN A 6 16.14 -0.76 16.46
CA GLN A 6 15.61 0.07 15.37
C GLN A 6 15.78 -0.61 14.00
N ARG A 7 16.94 -1.22 13.72
CA ARG A 7 17.16 -1.98 12.48
C ARG A 7 16.26 -3.22 12.38
N GLY A 8 16.07 -3.94 13.49
CA GLY A 8 15.15 -5.08 13.55
C GLY A 8 13.72 -4.68 13.25
N LEU A 9 13.18 -3.68 13.97
CA LEU A 9 11.82 -3.15 13.79
C LEU A 9 11.56 -2.64 12.37
N LEU A 10 12.52 -1.91 11.79
CA LEU A 10 12.41 -1.41 10.41
C LEU A 10 12.37 -2.54 9.38
N SER A 11 13.09 -3.64 9.63
CA SER A 11 13.02 -4.83 8.79
C SER A 11 11.62 -5.44 8.86
N TRP A 12 11.09 -5.65 10.07
CA TRP A 12 9.74 -6.18 10.27
C TRP A 12 8.66 -5.36 9.56
N PHE A 13 8.73 -4.03 9.63
CA PHE A 13 7.78 -3.18 8.92
C PHE A 13 7.89 -3.30 7.40
N GLY A 14 9.11 -3.41 6.84
CA GLY A 14 9.27 -3.72 5.41
C GLY A 14 8.61 -5.05 5.00
N SER A 15 8.71 -6.09 5.87
CA SER A 15 8.09 -7.40 5.62
C SER A 15 6.58 -7.31 5.66
N MET A 16 6.02 -6.46 6.52
CA MET A 16 4.57 -6.23 6.58
C MET A 16 4.04 -5.62 5.29
N LEU A 17 4.80 -4.71 4.65
CA LEU A 17 4.40 -4.18 3.34
C LEU A 17 4.40 -5.28 2.27
N MET A 18 5.40 -6.15 2.30
CA MET A 18 5.48 -7.30 1.38
C MET A 18 4.32 -8.27 1.58
N PHE A 19 4.07 -8.63 2.84
CA PHE A 19 3.01 -9.54 3.22
C PHE A 19 1.63 -8.97 2.87
N GLY A 20 1.36 -7.70 3.17
CA GLY A 20 0.15 -7.00 2.77
C GLY A 20 -0.05 -6.98 1.25
N GLY A 21 1.03 -6.80 0.49
CA GLY A 21 1.01 -6.91 -0.97
C GLY A 21 0.59 -8.29 -1.47
N VAL A 22 1.17 -9.36 -0.91
CA VAL A 22 0.80 -10.75 -1.24
C VAL A 22 -0.66 -11.04 -0.89
N LEU A 23 -1.09 -10.65 0.32
CA LEU A 23 -2.48 -10.80 0.73
C LEU A 23 -3.44 -10.05 -0.20
N ARG A 24 -3.06 -8.87 -0.70
CA ARG A 24 -3.87 -8.11 -1.66
C ARG A 24 -3.96 -8.78 -3.04
N ILE A 25 -2.89 -9.42 -3.50
CA ILE A 25 -2.93 -10.25 -4.72
C ILE A 25 -3.94 -11.38 -4.50
N ILE A 26 -3.79 -12.12 -3.40
CA ILE A 26 -4.65 -13.23 -3.03
C ILE A 26 -6.13 -12.79 -2.91
N SER A 27 -6.39 -11.62 -2.30
CA SER A 27 -7.73 -11.04 -2.16
C SER A 27 -8.39 -10.68 -3.49
N SER A 28 -7.62 -10.56 -4.57
CA SER A 28 -8.13 -10.22 -5.90
C SER A 28 -8.75 -11.42 -6.62
N PHE A 29 -8.46 -12.65 -6.17
CA PHE A 29 -8.96 -13.89 -6.79
C PHE A 29 -10.07 -14.58 -5.99
N ARG A 30 -10.22 -14.28 -4.70
CA ARG A 30 -11.22 -14.90 -3.81
C ARG A 30 -11.96 -13.85 -3.00
N SER A 31 -13.29 -13.86 -3.13
CA SER A 31 -14.21 -13.03 -2.35
C SER A 31 -14.65 -13.69 -1.03
N ASP A 32 -14.66 -15.02 -0.95
CA ASP A 32 -15.07 -15.76 0.25
C ASP A 32 -14.00 -16.79 0.65
N TRP A 33 -13.60 -16.72 1.92
CA TRP A 33 -12.59 -17.58 2.54
C TRP A 33 -13.20 -18.60 3.50
N GLY A 34 -14.51 -18.54 3.77
CA GLY A 34 -15.23 -19.50 4.62
C GLY A 34 -14.94 -19.40 6.13
N PHE A 35 -13.72 -19.05 6.54
CA PHE A 35 -13.31 -18.89 7.94
C PHE A 35 -13.04 -17.43 8.35
N LEU A 36 -12.93 -16.51 7.38
CA LEU A 36 -12.77 -15.08 7.63
C LEU A 36 -13.74 -14.31 6.74
N SER A 37 -14.44 -13.32 7.30
CA SER A 37 -15.22 -12.41 6.48
C SER A 37 -14.30 -11.57 5.58
N GLN A 38 -14.81 -11.16 4.42
CA GLN A 38 -14.07 -10.27 3.52
C GLN A 38 -13.60 -9.01 4.26
N ARG A 39 -14.44 -8.42 5.12
CA ARG A 39 -14.09 -7.24 5.92
C ARG A 39 -12.88 -7.48 6.83
N GLU A 40 -12.81 -8.61 7.53
CA GLU A 40 -11.68 -8.95 8.39
C GLU A 40 -10.40 -9.16 7.57
N PHE A 41 -10.51 -9.81 6.41
CA PHE A 41 -9.36 -10.06 5.55
C PHE A 41 -8.76 -8.77 5.00
N TYR A 42 -9.61 -7.83 4.56
CA TYR A 42 -9.17 -6.50 4.17
C TYR A 42 -8.58 -5.72 5.34
N GLY A 43 -9.13 -5.85 6.55
CA GLY A 43 -8.54 -5.23 7.74
C GLY A 43 -7.13 -5.73 8.06
N ILE A 44 -6.86 -7.04 7.89
CA ILE A 44 -5.49 -7.58 8.03
C ILE A 44 -4.55 -6.94 7.00
N ILE A 45 -4.99 -6.86 5.74
CA ILE A 45 -4.24 -6.19 4.67
C ILE A 45 -3.94 -4.74 5.07
N ASP A 46 -4.95 -4.00 5.52
CA ASP A 46 -4.83 -2.57 5.85
C ASP A 46 -3.86 -2.33 7.02
N VAL A 47 -3.87 -3.20 8.03
CA VAL A 47 -2.91 -3.16 9.15
C VAL A 47 -1.48 -3.44 8.65
N CYS A 48 -1.30 -4.44 7.79
CA CYS A 48 0.00 -4.74 7.19
C CYS A 48 0.52 -3.57 6.34
N LEU A 49 -0.35 -2.94 5.54
CA LEU A 49 -0.02 -1.75 4.76
C LEU A 49 0.34 -0.56 5.65
N PHE A 50 -0.41 -0.31 6.72
CA PHE A 50 -0.15 0.78 7.67
C PHE A 50 1.27 0.70 8.25
N PHE A 51 1.63 -0.45 8.84
CA PHE A 51 2.98 -0.66 9.35
C PHE A 51 4.03 -0.64 8.23
N GLY A 52 3.69 -1.21 7.07
CA GLY A 52 4.51 -1.20 5.88
C GLY A 52 4.91 0.20 5.40
N ILE A 53 3.95 1.13 5.37
CA ILE A 53 4.16 2.52 4.97
C ILE A 53 5.12 3.22 5.94
N ILE A 54 4.93 3.01 7.25
CA ILE A 54 5.83 3.56 8.28
C ILE A 54 7.25 3.03 8.08
N GLY A 55 7.41 1.73 7.84
CA GLY A 55 8.71 1.11 7.56
C GLY A 55 9.37 1.68 6.31
N PHE A 56 8.62 1.74 5.20
CA PHE A 56 9.11 2.28 3.92
C PHE A 56 9.56 3.73 4.05
N TYR A 57 8.71 4.59 4.64
CA TYR A 57 9.03 6.00 4.84
C TYR A 57 10.25 6.19 5.73
N SER A 58 10.37 5.41 6.82
CA SER A 58 11.48 5.52 7.76
C SER A 58 12.84 5.15 7.16
N LYS A 59 12.84 4.39 6.06
CA LYS A 59 14.06 4.06 5.31
C LYS A 59 14.36 5.05 4.19
N VAL A 60 13.35 5.43 3.42
CA VAL A 60 13.51 6.39 2.31
C VAL A 60 13.76 7.82 2.83
N ARG A 61 13.25 8.15 4.01
CA ARG A 61 13.37 9.44 4.72
C ARG A 61 13.33 10.65 3.79
N PRO A 62 12.22 10.85 3.05
CA PRO A 62 12.09 12.06 2.26
C PRO A 62 12.28 13.32 3.11
N ARG A 63 12.82 14.37 2.51
CA ARG A 63 12.89 15.70 3.14
C ARG A 63 11.50 16.13 3.61
N TRP A 64 11.45 16.76 4.78
CA TRP A 64 10.27 17.45 5.28
C TRP A 64 9.80 18.47 4.22
N ILE A 65 8.49 18.55 3.97
CA ILE A 65 7.91 19.41 2.92
C ILE A 65 8.36 18.99 1.50
N SER A 66 8.35 17.69 1.20
CA SER A 66 8.52 17.17 -0.15
C SER A 66 7.30 16.38 -0.61
N LEU A 67 7.16 16.14 -1.92
CA LEU A 67 6.10 15.29 -2.47
C LEU A 67 6.09 13.89 -1.82
N GLY A 68 7.26 13.37 -1.43
CA GLY A 68 7.34 12.09 -0.73
C GLY A 68 6.77 12.14 0.70
N PHE A 69 6.90 13.28 1.39
CA PHE A 69 6.27 13.50 2.69
C PHE A 69 4.75 13.64 2.56
N LEU A 70 4.28 14.40 1.57
CA LEU A 70 2.84 14.51 1.28
C LEU A 70 2.24 13.14 0.95
N GLY A 71 2.93 12.36 0.11
CA GLY A 71 2.53 10.99 -0.23
C GLY A 71 2.44 10.07 0.99
N PHE A 72 3.42 10.16 1.89
CA PHE A 72 3.39 9.44 3.16
C PHE A 72 2.19 9.85 4.03
N SER A 73 1.93 11.15 4.20
CA SER A 73 0.80 11.64 4.99
C SER A 73 -0.54 11.13 4.44
N PHE A 74 -0.71 11.14 3.11
CA PHE A 74 -1.90 10.57 2.46
C PHE A 74 -2.00 9.06 2.70
N ALA A 75 -0.90 8.32 2.53
CA ALA A 75 -0.89 6.88 2.70
C ALA A 75 -1.20 6.47 4.16
N VAL A 76 -0.60 7.15 5.15
CA VAL A 76 -0.85 6.89 6.58
C VAL A 76 -2.26 7.27 6.98
N PHE A 77 -2.73 8.47 6.61
CA PHE A 77 -4.08 8.91 6.94
C PHE A 77 -5.12 7.97 6.33
N SER A 78 -4.94 7.61 5.05
CA SER A 78 -5.84 6.70 4.37
C SER A 78 -5.81 5.29 4.96
N THR A 79 -4.65 4.74 5.30
CA THR A 79 -4.60 3.41 5.91
C THR A 79 -5.18 3.42 7.32
N ALA A 80 -5.01 4.51 8.08
CA ALA A 80 -5.67 4.65 9.38
C ALA A 80 -7.21 4.65 9.25
N LEU A 81 -7.76 5.33 8.24
CA LEU A 81 -9.19 5.29 7.93
C LEU A 81 -9.67 3.91 7.45
N LEU A 82 -8.84 3.18 6.72
CA LEU A 82 -9.17 1.82 6.29
C LEU A 82 -9.16 0.85 7.49
N VAL A 83 -8.13 0.91 8.32
CA VAL A 83 -8.01 0.11 9.55
C VAL A 83 -9.13 0.43 10.55
N SER A 84 -9.56 1.69 10.66
CA SER A 84 -10.63 2.07 11.59
C SER A 84 -11.95 1.37 11.25
N ARG A 85 -12.17 0.93 10.00
CA ARG A 85 -13.34 0.13 9.60
C ARG A 85 -13.40 -1.24 10.29
N LEU A 86 -12.36 -1.69 10.98
CA LEU A 86 -12.44 -2.87 11.85
C LEU A 86 -13.27 -2.61 13.12
N TRP A 87 -13.26 -1.37 13.60
CA TRP A 87 -13.83 -0.99 14.90
C TRP A 87 -15.05 -0.08 14.77
N ILE A 88 -15.06 0.76 13.74
CA ILE A 88 -16.09 1.78 13.49
C ILE A 88 -16.98 1.31 12.34
N ARG A 89 -18.30 1.38 12.54
CA ARG A 89 -19.29 1.21 11.47
C ARG A 89 -19.62 2.59 10.92
N TYR A 90 -19.22 2.84 9.68
CA TYR A 90 -19.57 4.06 8.97
C TYR A 90 -20.92 3.88 8.26
N GLU A 91 -21.73 4.94 8.22
CA GLU A 91 -22.97 4.95 7.45
C GLU A 91 -22.69 4.92 5.93
N THR A 92 -21.65 5.64 5.51
CA THR A 92 -21.12 5.62 4.15
C THR A 92 -19.79 4.90 4.13
N ASP A 93 -19.61 3.92 3.23
CA ASP A 93 -18.36 3.14 3.18
C ASP A 93 -17.21 4.01 2.65
N PRO A 94 -16.23 4.42 3.48
CA PRO A 94 -15.15 5.30 3.03
C PRO A 94 -14.10 4.55 2.21
N TYR A 95 -14.28 3.25 1.95
CA TYR A 95 -13.28 2.38 1.35
C TYR A 95 -12.75 2.89 0.01
N PHE A 96 -13.63 3.23 -0.94
CA PHE A 96 -13.18 3.63 -2.29
C PHE A 96 -12.40 4.93 -2.28
N ILE A 97 -12.87 5.93 -1.52
CA ILE A 97 -12.21 7.22 -1.37
C ILE A 97 -10.84 7.03 -0.70
N SER A 98 -10.81 6.26 0.39
CA SER A 98 -9.58 5.97 1.13
C SER A 98 -8.61 5.21 0.22
N ALA A 99 -9.02 4.10 -0.39
CA ALA A 99 -8.17 3.33 -1.31
C ALA A 99 -7.58 4.18 -2.44
N GLY A 100 -8.34 5.13 -3.00
CA GLY A 100 -7.83 6.10 -3.97
C GLY A 100 -6.76 7.03 -3.40
N ILE A 101 -7.00 7.62 -2.22
CA ILE A 101 -6.03 8.48 -1.52
C ILE A 101 -4.76 7.70 -1.15
N LEU A 102 -4.90 6.45 -0.69
CA LEU A 102 -3.80 5.55 -0.40
C LEU A 102 -2.91 5.35 -1.63
N LEU A 103 -3.53 5.08 -2.78
CA LEU A 103 -2.83 4.83 -4.03
C LEU A 103 -2.05 6.07 -4.50
N ILE A 104 -2.68 7.25 -4.43
CA ILE A 104 -2.02 8.53 -4.70
C ILE A 104 -0.83 8.72 -3.75
N GLY A 105 -1.02 8.40 -2.47
CA GLY A 105 0.03 8.43 -1.45
C GLY A 105 1.23 7.56 -1.84
N PHE A 106 0.99 6.31 -2.22
CA PHE A 106 2.04 5.41 -2.69
C PHE A 106 2.73 5.89 -3.97
N ILE A 107 2.00 6.42 -4.95
CA ILE A 107 2.56 6.97 -6.20
C ILE A 107 3.52 8.13 -5.88
N LEU A 108 3.08 9.08 -5.05
CA LEU A 108 3.90 10.23 -4.65
C LEU A 108 5.15 9.79 -3.87
N MET A 109 4.97 8.86 -2.91
CA MET A 109 6.05 8.39 -2.05
C MET A 109 7.11 7.58 -2.83
N THR A 110 6.67 6.63 -3.66
CA THR A 110 7.57 5.83 -4.51
C THR A 110 8.17 6.64 -5.65
N GLY A 111 7.43 7.58 -6.24
CA GLY A 111 7.94 8.50 -7.26
C GLY A 111 9.04 9.41 -6.70
N ALA A 112 8.87 9.94 -5.49
CA ALA A 112 9.91 10.72 -4.81
C ALA A 112 11.15 9.89 -4.47
N ALA A 113 10.96 8.66 -3.99
CA ALA A 113 12.04 7.72 -3.69
C ALA A 113 12.84 7.35 -4.96
N TRP A 114 12.13 7.07 -6.05
CA TRP A 114 12.72 6.77 -7.36
C TRP A 114 13.50 7.96 -7.93
N LYS A 115 12.94 9.18 -7.88
CA LYS A 115 13.65 10.39 -8.35
C LYS A 115 14.98 10.63 -7.62
N ARG A 116 15.07 10.20 -6.35
CA ARG A 116 16.31 10.24 -5.55
C ARG A 116 17.19 8.99 -5.72
N LYS A 117 16.86 8.12 -6.68
CA LYS A 117 17.52 6.84 -6.97
C LYS A 117 17.54 5.85 -5.81
N GLN A 118 16.72 6.05 -4.76
CA GLN A 118 16.72 5.20 -3.56
C GLN A 118 16.08 3.83 -3.81
N ILE A 119 15.18 3.74 -4.80
CA ILE A 119 14.50 2.50 -5.21
C ILE A 119 14.42 2.42 -6.75
N SER A 120 14.13 1.23 -7.27
CA SER A 120 13.77 1.05 -8.68
C SER A 120 12.48 1.80 -9.04
N LYS A 121 12.29 2.11 -10.33
CA LYS A 121 11.04 2.70 -10.86
C LYS A 121 9.83 1.76 -10.77
N LEU A 122 10.05 0.47 -10.52
CA LEU A 122 9.03 -0.57 -10.63
C LEU A 122 7.82 -0.37 -9.70
N PRO A 123 7.97 -0.10 -8.38
CA PRO A 123 6.81 0.14 -7.51
C PRO A 123 5.97 1.34 -7.96
N PHE A 124 6.62 2.43 -8.37
CA PHE A 124 5.95 3.63 -8.89
C PHE A 124 5.09 3.32 -10.11
N LEU A 125 5.62 2.57 -11.08
CA LEU A 125 4.87 2.18 -12.27
C LEU A 125 3.69 1.27 -11.91
N LEU A 126 3.89 0.28 -11.04
CA LEU A 126 2.85 -0.66 -10.63
C LEU A 126 1.69 0.03 -9.91
N PHE A 127 1.97 0.98 -9.01
CA PHE A 127 0.92 1.79 -8.38
C PHE A 127 0.20 2.70 -9.38
N THR A 128 0.92 3.29 -10.33
CA THR A 128 0.31 4.13 -11.37
C THR A 128 -0.60 3.32 -12.29
N ILE A 129 -0.17 2.14 -12.71
CA ILE A 129 -0.96 1.19 -13.50
C ILE A 129 -2.19 0.76 -12.70
N SER A 130 -2.02 0.43 -11.42
CA SER A 130 -3.14 0.08 -10.54
C SER A 130 -4.20 1.17 -10.47
N LEU A 131 -3.79 2.45 -10.43
CA LEU A 131 -4.71 3.60 -10.43
C LEU A 131 -5.49 3.67 -11.73
N ALA A 132 -4.78 3.63 -12.86
CA ALA A 132 -5.38 3.73 -14.18
C ALA A 132 -6.40 2.60 -14.40
N LEU A 133 -6.03 1.37 -14.03
CA LEU A 133 -6.94 0.22 -14.11
C LEU A 133 -8.15 0.36 -13.18
N GLY A 134 -7.96 0.91 -11.97
CA GLY A 134 -9.06 1.18 -11.05
C GLY A 134 -10.05 2.22 -11.59
N ILE A 135 -9.53 3.30 -12.19
CA ILE A 135 -10.35 4.33 -12.84
C ILE A 135 -11.10 3.73 -14.04
N VAL A 136 -10.41 3.00 -14.92
CA VAL A 136 -11.05 2.34 -16.08
C VAL A 136 -12.12 1.35 -15.63
N GLY A 137 -11.83 0.56 -14.59
CA GLY A 137 -12.79 -0.39 -14.00
C GLY A 137 -14.05 0.30 -13.44
N SER A 138 -13.95 1.56 -13.02
CA SER A 138 -15.10 2.35 -12.57
C SER A 138 -16.00 2.89 -13.70
N LEU A 139 -15.54 2.86 -14.95
CA LEU A 139 -16.25 3.42 -16.12
C LEU A 139 -17.15 2.41 -16.88
N GLY A 140 -17.28 1.17 -16.38
CA GLY A 140 -18.43 0.30 -16.71
C GLY A 140 -18.22 -0.84 -17.72
N PHE A 141 -17.15 -0.83 -18.52
CA PHE A 141 -16.91 -1.91 -19.50
C PHE A 141 -15.82 -2.86 -18.96
N ALA A 142 -16.19 -4.10 -18.59
CA ALA A 142 -15.31 -5.14 -18.00
C ALA A 142 -14.82 -4.91 -16.55
N VAL A 143 -15.72 -4.40 -15.71
CA VAL A 143 -15.52 -4.05 -14.29
C VAL A 143 -14.72 -5.08 -13.47
N PRO A 144 -15.04 -6.40 -13.48
CA PRO A 144 -14.36 -7.36 -12.59
C PRO A 144 -12.89 -7.59 -12.98
N PHE A 145 -12.60 -7.63 -14.28
CA PHE A 145 -11.26 -7.90 -14.79
C PHE A 145 -10.29 -6.75 -14.48
N PHE A 146 -10.73 -5.50 -14.69
CA PHE A 146 -9.91 -4.32 -14.38
C PHE A 146 -9.67 -4.16 -12.87
N TYR A 147 -10.65 -4.46 -12.02
CA TYR A 147 -10.44 -4.47 -10.57
C TYR A 147 -9.46 -5.57 -10.11
N LEU A 148 -9.51 -6.75 -10.73
CA LEU A 148 -8.54 -7.82 -10.48
C LEU A 148 -7.13 -7.35 -10.85
N LEU A 149 -6.93 -6.83 -12.07
CA LEU A 149 -5.61 -6.35 -12.50
C LEU A 149 -5.12 -5.17 -11.66
N SER A 150 -6.01 -4.27 -11.26
CA SER A 150 -5.70 -3.16 -10.35
C SER A 150 -5.21 -3.68 -9.01
N GLY A 151 -5.89 -4.67 -8.42
CA GLY A 151 -5.53 -5.29 -7.15
C GLY A 151 -4.20 -6.05 -7.20
N VAL A 152 -3.98 -6.84 -8.25
CA VAL A 152 -2.71 -7.55 -8.47
C VAL A 152 -1.57 -6.56 -8.67
N SER A 153 -1.77 -5.52 -9.48
CA SER A 153 -0.77 -4.48 -9.74
C SER A 153 -0.40 -3.72 -8.46
N PHE A 154 -1.40 -3.37 -7.64
CA PHE A 154 -1.15 -2.77 -6.32
C PHE A 154 -0.35 -3.70 -5.41
N GLY A 155 -0.76 -4.97 -5.32
CA GLY A 155 -0.11 -5.94 -4.45
C GLY A 155 1.35 -6.20 -4.83
N LEU A 156 1.64 -6.30 -6.14
CA LEU A 156 3.01 -6.34 -6.64
C LEU A 156 3.78 -5.05 -6.33
N GLY A 157 3.14 -3.88 -6.50
CA GLY A 157 3.75 -2.59 -6.14
C GLY A 157 4.16 -2.52 -4.68
N ALA A 158 3.26 -2.93 -3.77
CA ALA A 158 3.54 -3.00 -2.34
C ALA A 158 4.63 -4.03 -2.01
N PHE A 159 4.60 -5.21 -2.63
CA PHE A 159 5.64 -6.22 -2.49
C PHE A 159 7.02 -5.68 -2.87
N PHE A 160 7.16 -5.12 -4.06
CA PHE A 160 8.44 -4.58 -4.50
C PHE A 160 8.87 -3.36 -3.69
N ALA A 161 7.96 -2.47 -3.29
CA ALA A 161 8.28 -1.37 -2.40
C ALA A 161 8.86 -1.87 -1.06
N GLY A 162 8.23 -2.88 -0.47
CA GLY A 162 8.71 -3.54 0.75
C GLY A 162 10.08 -4.19 0.55
N TYR A 163 10.24 -4.97 -0.53
CA TYR A 163 11.50 -5.63 -0.89
C TYR A 163 12.65 -4.62 -1.06
N PHE A 164 12.46 -3.56 -1.84
CA PHE A 164 13.49 -2.53 -2.03
C PHE A 164 13.81 -1.83 -0.72
N SER A 165 12.80 -1.53 0.10
CA SER A 165 13.06 -0.97 1.42
C SER A 165 13.95 -1.90 2.26
N GLN A 166 13.79 -3.22 2.17
CA GLN A 166 14.56 -4.18 2.96
C GLN A 166 15.98 -4.39 2.47
N TYR A 167 16.16 -4.62 1.18
CA TYR A 167 17.39 -5.20 0.63
C TYR A 167 18.15 -4.28 -0.32
N HIS A 168 17.57 -3.15 -0.74
CA HIS A 168 18.16 -2.29 -1.76
C HIS A 168 17.87 -0.80 -1.52
N ILE A 169 18.83 -0.12 -0.89
CA ILE A 169 18.95 1.33 -0.95
C ILE A 169 20.23 1.58 -1.76
N TYR A 170 20.09 2.13 -2.96
CA TYR A 170 21.24 2.55 -3.78
C TYR A 170 21.89 3.82 -3.22
#